data_AF-A0A9D4D7R9-F1
#
_entry.id   AF-A0A9D4D7R9-F1
#
_cell.length_a   1.000
_cell.length_b   1.000
_cell.length_c   1.000
_cell.angle_alpha   90.00
_cell.angle_beta   90.00
_cell.angle_gamma   90.00
#
_symmetry.space_group_name_H-M   'P 1'
#
loop_
_entity.id
_entity.type
_entity.pdbx_description
1 polymer ?
#
loop_
_entity_poly.entity_id
_entity_poly.type
_entity_poly.pdbx_seq_one_letter_code
_entity_poly.pdbx_strand_id
1 'polypeptide(L)'
;MATVRQYDGDNAIERWRHCDDTTATVRYDYRIVAPMAEERLQEFYDEISEDLTRCVQFWLTHSQDDKYGPGRCGWAGFLMKFAKDASTGRCYLILTRDGKSIKMQRTIFSECFYTMAMSEMAKATKQELYKTEAIQMMDRLIHWVREDDTDIRQGRPPLAGEARSESLAVPMMLLCVTHELQTLDPSLCARYRDIQEWSVQKALSHVQREGTVILENVSTSGTELPGSLGRLMIPGHAIEAGWFLLRYAKQNGQDELAQKAIDQFMNGPFARGWDDECGGLYYFLDADRYSPVQLEWNMKMWWVHTETMVAFLMAYQHTRDGDHLHTFARVYDYCCSKVNNFVI
;
A
#
# COMPACT_ATOMS: atom_id res chain seq x y z
N MET A 1 13.94 15.46 -51.66
CA MET A 1 12.47 15.58 -51.64
C MET A 1 11.89 14.24 -51.21
N ALA A 2 11.65 14.08 -49.91
CA ALA A 2 10.95 12.91 -49.36
C ALA A 2 9.56 13.40 -48.95
N THR A 3 8.54 12.82 -49.57
CA THR A 3 7.14 13.14 -49.36
C THR A 3 6.70 12.62 -47.99
N VAL A 4 6.39 13.54 -47.07
CA VAL A 4 5.69 13.23 -45.82
C VAL A 4 4.25 12.89 -46.20
N ARG A 5 3.82 11.65 -45.97
CA ARG A 5 2.38 11.32 -46.00
C ARG A 5 1.74 11.96 -44.78
N GLN A 6 0.83 12.90 -45.00
CA GLN A 6 -0.11 13.37 -43.98
C GLN A 6 -0.88 12.16 -43.43
N TYR A 7 -0.87 12.03 -42.12
CA TYR A 7 -1.69 11.08 -41.39
C TYR A 7 -3.02 11.78 -41.11
N ASP A 8 -4.10 11.36 -41.78
CA ASP A 8 -5.46 11.86 -41.48
C ASP A 8 -5.86 11.37 -40.09
N GLY A 9 -6.04 12.31 -39.18
CA GLY A 9 -6.25 12.11 -37.74
C GLY A 9 -7.65 11.63 -37.34
N ASP A 10 -8.57 11.44 -38.30
CA ASP A 10 -9.99 11.28 -37.97
C ASP A 10 -10.47 9.81 -37.86
N ASN A 11 -9.67 8.82 -38.26
CA ASN A 11 -10.10 7.41 -38.28
C ASN A 11 -9.57 6.54 -37.11
N ALA A 12 -8.73 7.06 -36.22
CA ALA A 12 -8.21 6.30 -35.07
C ALA A 12 -9.02 6.50 -33.78
N ILE A 13 -9.82 7.55 -33.70
CA ILE A 13 -10.57 7.93 -32.49
C ILE A 13 -11.97 7.26 -32.46
N GLU A 14 -12.57 6.95 -33.61
CA GLU A 14 -13.91 6.35 -33.65
C GLU A 14 -13.96 4.87 -33.22
N ARG A 15 -12.86 4.13 -33.29
CA ARG A 15 -12.82 2.73 -32.81
C ARG A 15 -12.84 2.58 -31.29
N TRP A 16 -12.70 3.68 -30.54
CA TRP A 16 -12.78 3.70 -29.08
C TRP A 16 -14.14 4.24 -28.56
N ARG A 17 -15.12 4.48 -29.43
CA ARG A 17 -16.41 5.10 -29.07
C ARG A 17 -17.68 4.25 -29.26
N HIS A 18 -17.57 3.01 -29.68
CA HIS A 18 -18.73 2.09 -29.70
C HIS A 18 -18.53 0.92 -28.74
N CYS A 19 -18.83 1.18 -27.46
CA CYS A 19 -19.50 0.17 -26.65
C CYS A 19 -20.96 0.65 -26.54
N ASP A 20 -21.74 0.28 -27.55
CA ASP A 20 -23.18 0.53 -27.55
C ASP A 20 -23.84 -0.26 -26.42
N ASP A 21 -24.77 0.43 -25.80
CA ASP A 21 -25.61 0.17 -24.63
C ASP A 21 -26.45 -1.13 -24.72
N THR A 22 -25.80 -2.29 -24.87
CA THR A 22 -26.45 -3.61 -24.90
C THR A 22 -25.60 -4.71 -24.26
N THR A 23 -24.97 -4.46 -23.12
CA THR A 23 -24.62 -5.56 -22.22
C THR A 23 -25.79 -5.77 -21.28
N ALA A 24 -26.45 -6.93 -21.44
CA ALA A 24 -27.24 -7.50 -20.36
C ALA A 24 -26.32 -7.52 -19.14
N THR A 25 -26.55 -6.58 -18.22
CA THR A 25 -25.93 -6.60 -16.91
C THR A 25 -26.40 -7.91 -16.31
N VAL A 26 -25.52 -8.92 -16.28
CA VAL A 26 -25.67 -10.03 -15.34
C VAL A 26 -25.54 -9.36 -13.99
N ARG A 27 -26.67 -8.87 -13.46
CA ARG A 27 -26.79 -8.52 -12.06
C ARG A 27 -26.57 -9.85 -11.34
N TYR A 28 -25.33 -10.08 -10.90
CA TYR A 28 -25.08 -11.08 -9.88
C TYR A 28 -26.03 -10.74 -8.73
N ASP A 29 -26.98 -11.62 -8.43
CA ASP A 29 -27.84 -11.42 -7.28
C ASP A 29 -26.99 -11.71 -6.04
N TYR A 30 -26.36 -10.67 -5.53
CA TYR A 30 -25.46 -10.72 -4.37
C TYR A 30 -26.12 -11.40 -3.16
N ARG A 31 -27.45 -11.39 -3.07
CA ARG A 31 -28.23 -12.06 -2.01
C ARG A 31 -28.14 -13.58 -2.04
N ILE A 32 -27.81 -14.18 -3.19
CA ILE A 32 -27.65 -15.63 -3.35
C ILE A 32 -26.19 -16.05 -3.12
N VAL A 33 -25.23 -15.17 -3.43
CA VAL A 33 -23.80 -15.50 -3.40
C VAL A 33 -23.15 -15.26 -2.04
N ALA A 34 -23.61 -14.27 -1.27
CA ALA A 34 -23.08 -14.01 0.08
C ALA A 34 -23.24 -15.20 1.06
N PRO A 35 -24.39 -15.91 1.13
CA PRO A 35 -24.53 -17.12 1.95
C PRO A 35 -23.50 -18.22 1.59
N MET A 36 -23.15 -18.35 0.31
CA MET A 36 -22.15 -19.33 -0.13
C MET A 36 -20.72 -18.98 0.32
N ALA A 37 -20.40 -17.70 0.50
CA ALA A 37 -19.08 -17.28 0.98
C ALA A 37 -18.94 -17.52 2.50
N GLU A 38 -20.00 -17.31 3.27
CA GLU A 38 -20.01 -17.62 4.72
C GLU A 38 -19.82 -19.12 4.99
N GLU A 39 -20.41 -19.98 4.16
CA GLU A 39 -20.23 -21.44 4.23
C GLU A 39 -18.77 -21.88 3.98
N ARG A 40 -17.98 -21.07 3.27
CA ARG A 40 -16.57 -21.34 2.93
C ARG A 40 -15.56 -20.75 3.94
N LEU A 41 -16.00 -20.09 5.01
CA LEU A 41 -15.09 -19.47 5.97
C LEU A 41 -14.08 -20.46 6.57
N GLN A 42 -14.50 -21.69 6.86
CA GLN A 42 -13.61 -22.72 7.39
C GLN A 42 -12.58 -23.18 6.35
N GLU A 43 -13.01 -23.36 5.09
CA GLU A 43 -12.14 -23.69 3.96
C GLU A 43 -11.04 -22.62 3.80
N PHE A 44 -11.43 -21.34 3.73
CA PHE A 44 -10.46 -20.24 3.63
C PHE A 44 -9.48 -20.22 4.81
N TYR A 45 -9.97 -20.42 6.03
CA TYR A 45 -9.10 -20.44 7.21
C TYR A 45 -8.08 -21.57 7.14
N ASP A 46 -8.51 -22.79 6.79
CA ASP A 46 -7.64 -23.96 6.75
C ASP A 46 -6.57 -23.80 5.66
N GLU A 47 -6.94 -23.37 4.45
CA GLU A 47 -6.01 -23.16 3.34
C GLU A 47 -4.97 -22.07 3.66
N ILE A 48 -5.43 -20.90 4.11
CA ILE A 48 -4.54 -19.77 4.45
C ILE A 48 -3.62 -20.14 5.62
N SER A 49 -4.13 -20.89 6.61
CA SER A 49 -3.34 -21.32 7.77
C SER A 49 -2.25 -22.32 7.39
N GLU A 50 -2.55 -23.24 6.47
CA GLU A 50 -1.55 -24.17 5.93
C GLU A 50 -0.45 -23.39 5.19
N ASP A 51 -0.82 -22.45 4.35
CA ASP A 51 0.10 -21.65 3.55
C ASP A 51 1.01 -20.77 4.42
N LEU A 52 0.45 -20.13 5.44
CA LEU A 52 1.20 -19.38 6.44
C LEU A 52 2.20 -20.28 7.18
N THR A 53 1.78 -21.50 7.56
CA THR A 53 2.66 -22.46 8.21
C THR A 53 3.85 -22.82 7.32
N ARG A 54 3.62 -23.06 6.03
CA ARG A 54 4.70 -23.33 5.06
C ARG A 54 5.64 -22.13 4.91
N CYS A 55 5.10 -20.92 4.81
CA CYS A 55 5.89 -19.69 4.69
C CYS A 55 6.77 -19.45 5.93
N VAL A 56 6.20 -19.56 7.12
CA VAL A 56 6.94 -19.44 8.39
C VAL A 56 8.03 -20.50 8.45
N GLN A 57 7.74 -21.76 8.13
CA GLN A 57 8.73 -22.83 8.14
C GLN A 57 9.88 -22.58 7.15
N PHE A 58 9.59 -22.04 5.97
CA PHE A 58 10.62 -21.66 4.99
C PHE A 58 11.58 -20.63 5.59
N TRP A 59 11.07 -19.53 6.13
CA TRP A 59 11.92 -18.49 6.72
C TRP A 59 12.66 -18.97 7.98
N LEU A 60 12.02 -19.80 8.80
CA LEU A 60 12.69 -20.44 9.93
C LEU A 60 13.85 -21.34 9.47
N THR A 61 13.76 -21.95 8.29
CA THR A 61 14.81 -22.85 7.78
C THR A 61 15.93 -22.06 7.10
N HIS A 62 15.60 -20.99 6.37
CA HIS A 62 16.51 -20.35 5.43
C HIS A 62 17.01 -18.95 5.83
N SER A 63 16.46 -18.31 6.87
CA SER A 63 16.87 -16.95 7.30
C SER A 63 18.03 -16.89 8.30
N GLN A 64 18.75 -17.99 8.50
CA GLN A 64 19.88 -18.01 9.45
C GLN A 64 21.11 -17.37 8.83
N ASP A 65 21.74 -16.45 9.57
CA ASP A 65 22.98 -15.80 9.15
C ASP A 65 23.91 -15.62 10.36
N ASP A 66 24.82 -16.56 10.56
CA ASP A 66 25.75 -16.51 11.69
C ASP A 66 26.87 -15.46 11.52
N LYS A 67 27.00 -14.84 10.33
CA LYS A 67 28.09 -13.89 10.04
C LYS A 67 27.92 -12.57 10.76
N TYR A 68 26.68 -12.11 10.92
CA TYR A 68 26.37 -10.76 11.42
C TYR A 68 25.64 -10.75 12.77
N GLY A 69 25.44 -11.92 13.37
CA GLY A 69 24.89 -12.10 14.71
C GLY A 69 24.59 -13.58 14.96
N PRO A 70 24.42 -14.03 16.21
CA PRO A 70 24.12 -15.43 16.48
C PRO A 70 22.71 -15.81 16.00
N GLY A 71 22.61 -16.95 15.30
CA GLY A 71 21.34 -17.61 14.98
C GLY A 71 20.46 -16.86 13.97
N ARG A 72 19.14 -16.87 14.21
CA ARG A 72 18.10 -16.39 13.27
C ARG A 72 18.02 -14.85 13.13
N CYS A 73 18.93 -14.11 13.77
CA CYS A 73 18.87 -12.66 13.92
C CYS A 73 20.02 -11.92 13.20
N GLY A 74 20.91 -12.63 12.50
CA GLY A 74 22.09 -12.00 11.87
C GLY A 74 21.75 -10.93 10.84
N TRP A 75 20.62 -11.05 10.15
CA TRP A 75 20.13 -10.03 9.23
C TRP A 75 19.91 -8.66 9.92
N ALA A 76 19.52 -8.63 11.20
CA ALA A 76 19.35 -7.38 11.94
C ALA A 76 20.70 -6.70 12.18
N GLY A 77 21.73 -7.48 12.50
CA GLY A 77 23.10 -6.99 12.59
C GLY A 77 23.63 -6.46 11.27
N PHE A 78 23.28 -7.10 10.14
CA PHE A 78 23.60 -6.59 8.80
C PHE A 78 22.95 -5.22 8.56
N LEU A 79 21.65 -5.08 8.83
CA LEU A 79 20.94 -3.81 8.65
C LEU A 79 21.54 -2.71 9.53
N MET A 80 21.75 -2.96 10.81
CA MET A 80 22.33 -1.97 11.72
C MET A 80 23.73 -1.53 11.30
N LYS A 81 24.51 -2.43 10.72
CA LYS A 81 25.90 -2.15 10.30
C LYS A 81 26.01 -1.45 8.95
N PHE A 82 25.15 -1.79 7.99
CA PHE A 82 25.34 -1.38 6.59
C PHE A 82 24.18 -0.59 5.98
N ALA A 83 22.97 -0.68 6.53
CA ALA A 83 21.81 -0.07 5.88
C ALA A 83 21.82 1.45 5.94
N LYS A 84 22.46 2.05 6.95
CA LYS A 84 22.40 3.49 7.20
C LYS A 84 23.68 4.20 6.78
N ASP A 85 23.51 5.36 6.15
CA ASP A 85 24.56 6.35 6.03
C ASP A 85 24.87 6.95 7.41
N ALA A 86 26.14 6.90 7.83
CA ALA A 86 26.52 7.31 9.18
C ALA A 86 26.40 8.83 9.43
N SER A 87 26.39 9.65 8.37
CA SER A 87 26.35 11.10 8.50
C SER A 87 24.93 11.65 8.63
N THR A 88 24.01 11.09 7.84
CA THR A 88 22.61 11.56 7.76
C THR A 88 21.64 10.63 8.50
N GLY A 89 21.98 9.36 8.65
CA GLY A 89 21.08 8.30 9.13
C GLY A 89 20.12 7.78 8.06
N ARG A 90 20.21 8.26 6.81
CA ARG A 90 19.41 7.78 5.67
C ARG A 90 19.71 6.32 5.34
N CYS A 91 18.70 5.57 4.93
CA CYS A 91 18.90 4.17 4.52
C CYS A 91 19.24 4.05 3.03
N TYR A 92 20.16 3.16 2.69
CA TYR A 92 20.40 2.73 1.32
C TYR A 92 19.28 1.78 0.88
N LEU A 93 18.79 1.96 -0.34
CA LEU A 93 17.79 1.08 -0.96
C LEU A 93 18.40 -0.25 -1.40
N ILE A 94 19.63 -0.21 -1.95
CA ILE A 94 20.29 -1.39 -2.50
C ILE A 94 21.72 -1.45 -1.96
N LEU A 95 22.08 -2.63 -1.48
CA LEU A 95 23.39 -2.99 -0.94
C LEU A 95 23.92 -4.23 -1.67
N THR A 96 25.23 -4.36 -1.79
CA THR A 96 25.85 -5.64 -2.14
C THR A 96 25.67 -6.64 -1.00
N ARG A 97 25.86 -7.94 -1.29
CA ARG A 97 25.83 -9.00 -0.28
C ARG A 97 26.81 -8.77 0.89
N ASP A 98 27.92 -8.08 0.66
CA ASP A 98 28.92 -7.72 1.68
C ASP A 98 28.68 -6.36 2.36
N GLY A 99 27.57 -5.66 2.04
CA GLY A 99 27.15 -4.43 2.73
C GLY A 99 27.64 -3.13 2.12
N LYS A 100 28.13 -3.13 0.87
CA LYS A 100 28.51 -1.90 0.15
C LYS A 100 27.28 -1.26 -0.47
N SER A 101 27.11 0.05 -0.27
CA SER A 101 25.96 0.77 -0.81
C SER A 101 26.02 0.93 -2.33
N ILE A 102 24.88 0.69 -2.99
CA ILE A 102 24.71 0.82 -4.44
C ILE A 102 23.78 1.98 -4.77
N LYS A 103 22.65 2.10 -4.08
CA LYS A 103 21.61 3.10 -4.38
C LYS A 103 20.96 3.61 -3.11
N MET A 104 20.77 4.93 -3.03
CA MET A 104 19.91 5.58 -2.03
C MET A 104 18.76 6.26 -2.77
N GLN A 105 17.53 6.01 -2.32
CA GLN A 105 16.33 6.62 -2.90
C GLN A 105 15.98 7.92 -2.17
N ARG A 106 15.34 8.86 -2.86
CA ARG A 106 14.84 10.12 -2.27
C ARG A 106 13.43 9.97 -1.73
N THR A 107 13.24 8.96 -0.90
CA THR A 107 11.98 8.59 -0.25
C THR A 107 12.30 8.08 1.14
N ILE A 108 11.28 7.94 1.99
CA ILE A 108 11.42 7.46 3.38
C ILE A 108 11.21 5.95 3.53
N PHE A 109 10.87 5.24 2.45
CA PHE A 109 10.35 3.88 2.55
C PHE A 109 11.36 2.87 3.10
N SER A 110 12.65 2.98 2.75
CA SER A 110 13.69 2.10 3.32
C SER A 110 13.81 2.28 4.83
N GLU A 111 13.65 3.50 5.32
CA GLU A 111 13.68 3.86 6.74
C GLU A 111 12.41 3.41 7.48
N CYS A 112 11.25 3.46 6.83
CA CYS A 112 10.00 2.88 7.36
C CYS A 112 10.15 1.38 7.61
N PHE A 113 10.60 0.62 6.60
CA PHE A 113 10.81 -0.83 6.74
C PHE A 113 11.96 -1.17 7.70
N TYR A 114 13.01 -0.35 7.76
CA TYR A 114 14.05 -0.49 8.78
C TYR A 114 13.46 -0.36 10.18
N THR A 115 12.63 0.65 10.43
CA THR A 115 11.96 0.87 11.72
C THR A 115 11.10 -0.33 12.11
N MET A 116 10.28 -0.84 11.19
CA MET A 116 9.44 -2.01 11.44
C MET A 116 10.28 -3.24 11.77
N ALA A 117 11.36 -3.47 11.03
CA ALA A 117 12.26 -4.59 11.27
C ALA A 117 12.94 -4.52 12.65
N MET A 118 13.38 -3.32 13.07
CA MET A 118 13.94 -3.12 14.40
C MET A 118 12.87 -3.27 15.50
N SER A 119 11.64 -2.83 15.24
CA SER A 119 10.52 -3.01 16.17
C SER A 119 10.21 -4.49 16.42
N GLU A 120 10.06 -5.28 15.35
CA GLU A 120 9.84 -6.73 15.46
C GLU A 120 11.02 -7.46 16.12
N MET A 121 12.25 -7.05 15.82
CA MET A 121 13.44 -7.57 16.51
C MET A 121 13.44 -7.29 18.00
N ALA A 122 13.01 -6.10 18.42
CA ALA A 122 12.86 -5.77 19.82
C ALA A 122 11.78 -6.65 20.49
N LYS A 123 10.64 -6.89 19.81
CA LYS A 123 9.58 -7.77 20.32
C LYS A 123 10.06 -9.22 20.47
N ALA A 124 10.78 -9.74 19.47
CA ALA A 124 11.22 -11.13 19.43
C ALA A 124 12.37 -11.41 20.41
N THR A 125 13.33 -10.50 20.51
CA THR A 125 14.56 -10.72 21.30
C THR A 125 14.55 -10.09 22.68
N LYS A 126 13.61 -9.16 22.94
CA LYS A 126 13.55 -8.34 24.15
C LYS A 126 14.82 -7.50 24.41
N GLN A 127 15.61 -7.25 23.38
CA GLN A 127 16.80 -6.41 23.48
C GLN A 127 16.46 -4.93 23.25
N GLU A 128 16.80 -4.10 24.24
CA GLU A 128 16.48 -2.66 24.23
C GLU A 128 17.17 -1.89 23.10
N LEU A 129 18.30 -2.40 22.59
CA LEU A 129 19.04 -1.75 21.51
C LEU A 129 18.16 -1.61 20.24
N TYR A 130 17.39 -2.64 19.90
CA TYR A 130 16.54 -2.62 18.69
C TYR A 130 15.35 -1.68 18.86
N LYS A 131 14.79 -1.61 20.07
CA LYS A 131 13.73 -0.65 20.40
C LYS A 131 14.25 0.79 20.27
N THR A 132 15.44 1.03 20.79
CA THR A 132 16.11 2.34 20.69
C THR A 132 16.33 2.73 19.23
N GLU A 133 16.85 1.81 18.41
CA GLU A 133 17.04 2.01 16.96
C GLU A 133 15.74 2.33 16.22
N ALA A 134 14.66 1.59 16.52
CA ALA A 134 13.35 1.81 15.90
C ALA A 134 12.81 3.21 16.24
N ILE A 135 12.85 3.60 17.52
CA ILE A 135 12.37 4.91 17.97
C ILE A 135 13.21 6.05 17.36
N GLN A 136 14.53 5.92 17.35
CA GLN A 136 15.43 6.93 16.76
C GLN A 136 15.19 7.11 15.26
N MET A 137 14.96 6.02 14.52
CA MET A 137 14.62 6.13 13.10
C MET A 137 13.24 6.77 12.91
N MET A 138 12.26 6.42 13.73
CA MET A 138 10.94 7.04 13.67
C MET A 138 10.99 8.56 13.93
N ASP A 139 11.77 9.02 14.89
CA ASP A 139 11.93 10.45 15.15
C ASP A 139 12.53 11.18 13.94
N ARG A 140 13.50 10.56 13.25
CA ARG A 140 14.07 11.10 12.00
C ARG A 140 13.04 11.12 10.88
N LEU A 141 12.24 10.06 10.73
CA LEU A 141 11.16 9.99 9.76
C LEU A 141 10.17 11.15 9.95
N ILE A 142 9.76 11.40 11.18
CA ILE A 142 8.85 12.52 11.51
C ILE A 142 9.50 13.85 11.13
N HIS A 143 10.74 14.09 11.56
CA HIS A 143 11.46 15.31 11.24
C HIS A 143 11.58 15.52 9.73
N TRP A 144 11.96 14.49 8.97
CA TRP A 144 12.13 14.64 7.53
C TRP A 144 10.83 14.89 6.77
N VAL A 145 9.70 14.35 7.25
CA VAL A 145 8.40 14.54 6.61
C VAL A 145 7.76 15.86 7.01
N ARG A 146 7.95 16.29 8.27
CA ARG A 146 7.21 17.42 8.86
C ARG A 146 7.98 18.74 8.86
N GLU A 147 9.30 18.68 8.89
CA GLU A 147 10.14 19.84 9.20
C GLU A 147 11.18 20.11 8.12
N ASP A 148 12.01 19.12 7.76
CA ASP A 148 13.13 19.32 6.82
C ASP A 148 13.40 18.10 5.93
N ASP A 149 13.08 18.22 4.63
CA ASP A 149 13.31 17.17 3.64
C ASP A 149 14.71 17.22 2.97
N THR A 150 15.64 18.05 3.46
CA THR A 150 16.97 18.24 2.85
C THR A 150 17.74 16.93 2.71
N ASP A 151 17.73 16.10 3.75
CA ASP A 151 18.38 14.79 3.72
C ASP A 151 17.66 13.85 2.76
N ILE A 152 16.31 13.85 2.72
CA ILE A 152 15.51 13.08 1.74
C ILE A 152 15.97 13.43 0.33
N ARG A 153 16.09 14.73 0.04
CA ARG A 153 16.49 15.26 -1.26
C ARG A 153 17.97 15.10 -1.58
N GLN A 154 18.78 14.62 -0.63
CA GLN A 154 20.24 14.51 -0.77
C GLN A 154 20.88 15.86 -1.14
N GLY A 155 20.41 16.93 -0.49
CA GLY A 155 20.89 18.30 -0.72
C GLY A 155 20.55 18.88 -2.10
N ARG A 156 19.68 18.23 -2.88
CA ARG A 156 19.26 18.75 -4.19
C ARG A 156 17.99 19.59 -4.03
N PRO A 157 18.05 20.91 -4.28
CA PRO A 157 16.87 21.74 -4.19
C PRO A 157 15.83 21.31 -5.24
N PRO A 158 14.52 21.57 -4.99
CA PRO A 158 13.49 21.39 -6.00
C PRO A 158 13.82 22.16 -7.28
N LEU A 159 13.48 21.60 -8.44
CA LEU A 159 13.60 22.33 -9.70
C LEU A 159 12.51 23.41 -9.79
N ALA A 160 12.77 24.51 -10.51
CA ALA A 160 11.85 25.65 -10.58
C ALA A 160 10.44 25.29 -11.13
N GLY A 161 10.33 24.23 -11.92
CA GLY A 161 9.06 23.72 -12.47
C GLY A 161 8.48 22.51 -11.73
N GLU A 162 9.10 22.06 -10.64
CA GLU A 162 8.62 20.91 -9.87
C GLU A 162 7.38 21.32 -9.07
N ALA A 163 6.22 20.80 -9.46
CA ALA A 163 5.00 20.96 -8.69
C ALA A 163 5.17 20.25 -7.34
N ARG A 164 4.99 20.99 -6.23
CA ARG A 164 4.99 20.39 -4.90
C ARG A 164 3.73 19.53 -4.75
N SER A 165 3.93 18.22 -4.64
CA SER A 165 2.87 17.25 -4.45
C SER A 165 3.12 16.40 -3.21
N GLU A 166 2.04 15.88 -2.65
CA GLU A 166 2.04 14.88 -1.59
C GLU A 166 1.56 13.56 -2.20
N SER A 167 2.30 12.47 -1.94
CA SER A 167 1.93 11.10 -2.35
C SER A 167 1.23 10.40 -1.19
N LEU A 168 0.17 9.64 -1.50
CA LEU A 168 -0.64 8.90 -0.53
C LEU A 168 0.21 7.89 0.27
N ALA A 169 1.25 7.34 -0.36
CA ALA A 169 2.15 6.38 0.28
C ALA A 169 2.86 6.95 1.54
N VAL A 170 3.09 8.26 1.63
CA VAL A 170 3.77 8.86 2.79
C VAL A 170 2.93 8.76 4.07
N PRO A 171 1.69 9.32 4.13
CA PRO A 171 0.84 9.15 5.30
C PRO A 171 0.46 7.68 5.57
N MET A 172 0.28 6.86 4.53
CA MET A 172 0.06 5.42 4.69
C MET A 172 1.18 4.75 5.50
N MET A 173 2.43 4.95 5.08
CA MET A 173 3.57 4.33 5.73
C MET A 173 3.79 4.85 7.15
N LEU A 174 3.53 6.13 7.40
CA LEU A 174 3.61 6.67 8.77
C LEU A 174 2.53 6.08 9.69
N LEU A 175 1.29 5.89 9.20
CA LEU A 175 0.27 5.15 9.96
C LEU A 175 0.69 3.71 10.26
N CYS A 176 1.27 3.03 9.27
CA CYS A 176 1.73 1.65 9.42
C CYS A 176 2.86 1.53 10.47
N VAL A 177 3.91 2.34 10.34
CA VAL A 177 5.08 2.29 11.23
C VAL A 177 4.74 2.73 12.66
N THR A 178 3.90 3.76 12.82
CA THR A 178 3.47 4.20 14.16
C THR A 178 2.65 3.13 14.86
N HIS A 179 1.72 2.49 14.16
CA HIS A 179 0.97 1.37 14.70
C HIS A 179 1.90 0.22 15.11
N GLU A 180 2.87 -0.13 14.26
CA GLU A 180 3.86 -1.17 14.56
C GLU A 180 4.62 -0.88 15.87
N LEU A 181 5.09 0.35 16.06
CA LEU A 181 5.76 0.77 17.31
C LEU A 181 4.85 0.74 18.54
N GLN A 182 3.55 1.01 18.38
CA GLN A 182 2.59 0.92 19.49
C GLN A 182 2.38 -0.53 19.95
N THR A 183 2.48 -1.50 19.05
CA THR A 183 2.43 -2.92 19.43
C THR A 183 3.71 -3.39 20.14
N LEU A 184 4.85 -2.72 19.89
CA LEU A 184 6.09 -2.94 20.64
C LEU A 184 6.01 -2.39 22.07
N ASP A 185 5.56 -1.14 22.22
CA ASP A 185 5.43 -0.48 23.51
C ASP A 185 4.19 0.44 23.54
N PRO A 186 3.11 0.05 24.26
CA PRO A 186 1.89 0.85 24.36
C PRO A 186 2.09 2.26 24.93
N SER A 187 3.19 2.55 25.65
CA SER A 187 3.48 3.91 26.12
C SER A 187 3.80 4.88 24.97
N LEU A 188 4.20 4.36 23.80
CA LEU A 188 4.46 5.15 22.60
C LEU A 188 3.17 5.66 21.95
N CYS A 189 1.98 5.18 22.35
CA CYS A 189 0.70 5.67 21.85
C CYS A 189 0.55 7.19 22.03
N ALA A 190 0.89 7.71 23.21
CA ALA A 190 0.79 9.16 23.46
C ALA A 190 1.82 9.95 22.65
N ARG A 191 3.02 9.39 22.45
CA ARG A 191 4.12 10.04 21.73
C ARG A 191 3.81 10.23 20.25
N TYR A 192 3.21 9.23 19.60
CA TYR A 192 2.97 9.25 18.15
C TYR A 192 1.55 9.63 17.74
N ARG A 193 0.72 10.08 18.69
CA ARG A 193 -0.66 10.49 18.41
C ARG A 193 -0.74 11.60 17.37
N ASP A 194 0.06 12.67 17.52
CA ASP A 194 0.04 13.82 16.61
C ASP A 194 0.36 13.41 15.16
N ILE A 195 1.39 12.57 14.97
CA ILE A 195 1.76 12.12 13.63
C ILE A 195 0.73 11.15 13.03
N GLN A 196 0.07 10.33 13.85
CA GLN A 196 -1.03 9.48 13.40
C GLN A 196 -2.23 10.31 12.94
N GLU A 197 -2.68 11.26 13.76
CA GLU A 197 -3.78 12.16 13.41
C GLU A 197 -3.45 12.96 12.14
N TRP A 198 -2.23 13.50 12.03
CA TRP A 198 -1.77 14.16 10.82
C TRP A 198 -1.81 13.23 9.61
N SER A 199 -1.35 11.98 9.76
CA SER A 199 -1.31 11.03 8.65
C SER A 199 -2.73 10.65 8.19
N VAL A 200 -3.69 10.50 9.11
CA VAL A 200 -5.11 10.33 8.78
C VAL A 200 -5.62 11.53 7.99
N GLN A 201 -5.38 12.76 8.47
CA GLN A 201 -5.82 13.97 7.76
C GLN A 201 -5.21 14.09 6.37
N LYS A 202 -3.92 13.75 6.22
CA LYS A 202 -3.27 13.74 4.91
C LYS A 202 -3.85 12.68 4.00
N ALA A 203 -4.03 11.44 4.45
CA ALA A 203 -4.67 10.39 3.66
C ALA A 203 -6.08 10.82 3.19
N LEU A 204 -6.88 11.42 4.07
CA LEU A 204 -8.21 11.94 3.72
C LEU A 204 -8.16 13.07 2.68
N SER A 205 -7.07 13.83 2.60
CA SER A 205 -6.92 14.86 1.56
C SER A 205 -6.74 14.28 0.15
N HIS A 206 -6.45 12.98 0.01
CA HIS A 206 -6.42 12.30 -1.29
C HIS A 206 -7.82 11.91 -1.80
N VAL A 207 -8.85 12.07 -0.97
CA VAL A 207 -10.25 11.92 -1.36
C VAL A 207 -10.66 13.15 -2.17
N GLN A 208 -10.91 12.96 -3.46
CA GLN A 208 -11.19 14.02 -4.43
C GLN A 208 -12.52 13.75 -5.15
N ARG A 209 -12.96 14.74 -5.95
CA ARG A 209 -14.17 14.64 -6.78
C ARG A 209 -15.40 14.19 -5.98
N GLU A 210 -15.71 14.96 -4.95
CA GLU A 210 -16.87 14.74 -4.06
C GLU A 210 -16.88 13.38 -3.35
N GLY A 211 -15.71 12.79 -3.11
CA GLY A 211 -15.60 11.51 -2.39
C GLY A 211 -15.57 10.28 -3.28
N THR A 212 -15.55 10.45 -4.60
CA THR A 212 -15.66 9.34 -5.55
C THR A 212 -14.32 8.79 -6.04
N VAL A 213 -13.23 9.52 -5.81
CA VAL A 213 -11.90 9.17 -6.33
C VAL A 213 -10.81 9.36 -5.28
N ILE A 214 -9.96 8.36 -5.12
CA ILE A 214 -8.70 8.46 -4.37
C ILE A 214 -7.56 8.68 -5.37
N LEU A 215 -6.91 9.84 -5.29
CA LEU A 215 -5.78 10.19 -6.16
C LEU A 215 -4.46 9.89 -5.47
N GLU A 216 -3.49 9.33 -6.19
CA GLU A 216 -2.18 9.00 -5.62
C GLU A 216 -1.40 10.26 -5.24
N ASN A 217 -1.56 11.35 -6.01
CA ASN A 217 -0.86 12.61 -5.77
C ASN A 217 -1.84 13.78 -5.68
N VAL A 218 -1.69 14.59 -4.64
CA VAL A 218 -2.41 15.86 -4.46
C VAL A 218 -1.43 17.00 -4.20
N SER A 219 -1.90 18.24 -4.30
CA SER A 219 -1.10 19.39 -3.89
C SER A 219 -0.82 19.35 -2.38
N THR A 220 0.16 20.13 -1.91
CA THR A 220 0.43 20.25 -0.46
C THR A 220 -0.74 20.81 0.34
N SER A 221 -1.72 21.45 -0.32
CA SER A 221 -2.97 21.93 0.27
C SER A 221 -4.14 20.92 0.13
N GLY A 222 -3.89 19.72 -0.40
CA GLY A 222 -4.91 18.66 -0.50
C GLY A 222 -5.88 18.84 -1.67
N THR A 223 -5.44 19.44 -2.78
CA THR A 223 -6.27 19.63 -3.98
C THR A 223 -5.76 18.79 -5.15
N GLU A 224 -6.67 18.33 -6.02
CA GLU A 224 -6.31 17.66 -7.27
C GLU A 224 -5.31 18.49 -8.11
N LEU A 225 -4.30 17.80 -8.65
CA LEU A 225 -3.27 18.39 -9.51
C LEU A 225 -3.67 18.26 -10.99
N PRO A 226 -3.15 19.12 -11.88
CA PRO A 226 -3.37 18.96 -13.32
C PRO A 226 -2.53 17.81 -13.91
N GLY A 227 -2.96 17.33 -15.08
CA GLY A 227 -2.20 16.37 -15.88
C GLY A 227 -2.26 14.93 -15.36
N SER A 228 -1.46 14.04 -15.95
CA SER A 228 -1.45 12.61 -15.60
C SER A 228 -1.03 12.35 -14.15
N LEU A 229 -0.16 13.21 -13.58
CA LEU A 229 0.26 13.09 -12.18
C LEU A 229 -0.92 13.20 -11.21
N GLY A 230 -1.79 14.19 -11.43
CA GLY A 230 -2.94 14.43 -10.56
C GLY A 230 -4.12 13.51 -10.80
N ARG A 231 -4.22 12.87 -11.98
CA ARG A 231 -5.26 11.89 -12.28
C ARG A 231 -4.86 10.45 -11.95
N LEU A 232 -3.63 10.21 -11.52
CA LEU A 232 -3.15 8.86 -11.23
C LEU A 232 -3.92 8.26 -10.06
N MET A 233 -4.46 7.07 -10.28
CA MET A 233 -5.07 6.22 -9.28
C MET A 233 -4.31 4.90 -9.17
N ILE A 234 -4.12 4.42 -7.95
CA ILE A 234 -3.56 3.10 -7.65
C ILE A 234 -4.58 2.37 -6.78
N PRO A 235 -5.47 1.53 -7.35
CA PRO A 235 -6.53 0.87 -6.60
C PRO A 235 -6.01 0.12 -5.37
N GLY A 236 -4.88 -0.60 -5.53
CA GLY A 236 -4.22 -1.31 -4.42
C GLY A 236 -3.82 -0.40 -3.25
N HIS A 237 -3.17 0.74 -3.52
CA HIS A 237 -2.80 1.67 -2.44
C HIS A 237 -4.03 2.26 -1.77
N ALA A 238 -5.07 2.61 -2.54
CA ALA A 238 -6.29 3.15 -1.95
C ALA A 238 -6.94 2.13 -1.00
N ILE A 239 -7.03 0.86 -1.42
CA ILE A 239 -7.59 -0.21 -0.60
C ILE A 239 -6.70 -0.51 0.64
N GLU A 240 -5.37 -0.50 0.47
CA GLU A 240 -4.41 -0.63 1.57
C GLU A 240 -4.56 0.51 2.60
N ALA A 241 -4.64 1.76 2.12
CA ALA A 241 -4.91 2.92 2.96
C ALA A 241 -6.26 2.77 3.68
N GLY A 242 -7.27 2.20 3.01
CA GLY A 242 -8.58 1.93 3.58
C GLY A 242 -8.50 1.05 4.81
N TRP A 243 -7.81 -0.08 4.77
CA TRP A 243 -7.72 -0.94 5.96
C TRP A 243 -6.80 -0.36 7.04
N PHE A 244 -5.78 0.45 6.68
CA PHE A 244 -5.04 1.24 7.67
C PHE A 244 -5.94 2.22 8.42
N LEU A 245 -6.79 2.96 7.70
CA LEU A 245 -7.74 3.92 8.27
C LEU A 245 -8.81 3.19 9.11
N LEU A 246 -9.36 2.08 8.62
CA LEU A 246 -10.32 1.25 9.35
C LEU A 246 -9.73 0.73 10.67
N ARG A 247 -8.46 0.28 10.65
CA ARG A 247 -7.74 -0.14 11.86
C ARG A 247 -7.60 1.00 12.86
N TYR A 248 -7.14 2.16 12.41
CA TYR A 248 -7.02 3.34 13.25
C TYR A 248 -8.37 3.76 13.83
N ALA A 249 -9.42 3.78 13.00
CA ALA A 249 -10.77 4.14 13.40
C ALA A 249 -11.31 3.22 14.50
N LYS A 250 -11.16 1.89 14.33
CA LYS A 250 -11.58 0.89 15.34
C LYS A 250 -10.85 1.07 16.66
N GLN A 251 -9.55 1.35 16.63
CA GLN A 251 -8.76 1.55 17.85
C GLN A 251 -9.15 2.81 18.62
N ASN A 252 -9.66 3.82 17.92
CA ASN A 252 -10.01 5.12 18.49
C ASN A 252 -11.53 5.36 18.59
N GLY A 253 -12.36 4.37 18.29
CA GLY A 253 -13.82 4.48 18.32
C GLY A 253 -14.40 5.52 17.37
N GLN A 254 -13.82 5.66 16.16
CA GLN A 254 -14.22 6.65 15.16
C GLN A 254 -15.07 6.04 14.05
N ASP A 255 -16.33 5.73 14.34
CA ASP A 255 -17.22 5.01 13.41
C ASP A 255 -17.41 5.75 12.07
N GLU A 256 -17.47 7.08 12.06
CA GLU A 256 -17.55 7.87 10.82
C GLU A 256 -16.29 7.70 9.94
N LEU A 257 -15.11 7.59 10.55
CA LEU A 257 -13.87 7.35 9.82
C LEU A 257 -13.83 5.91 9.29
N ALA A 258 -14.30 4.94 10.09
CA ALA A 258 -14.41 3.55 9.66
C ALA A 258 -15.31 3.42 8.44
N GLN A 259 -16.47 4.09 8.44
CA GLN A 259 -17.39 4.09 7.30
C GLN A 259 -16.76 4.75 6.06
N LYS A 260 -16.09 5.90 6.22
CA LYS A 260 -15.37 6.55 5.11
C LYS A 260 -14.26 5.67 4.54
N ALA A 261 -13.51 4.97 5.39
CA ALA A 261 -12.47 4.06 4.95
C ALA A 261 -13.04 2.91 4.09
N ILE A 262 -14.15 2.32 4.53
CA ILE A 262 -14.82 1.24 3.78
C ILE A 262 -15.40 1.77 2.47
N ASP A 263 -16.16 2.87 2.50
CA ASP A 263 -16.87 3.35 1.32
C ASP A 263 -15.93 3.96 0.26
N GLN A 264 -15.05 4.86 0.70
CA GLN A 264 -14.25 5.70 -0.22
C GLN A 264 -12.91 5.09 -0.56
N PHE A 265 -12.26 4.38 0.36
CA PHE A 265 -10.92 3.81 0.14
C PHE A 265 -10.97 2.34 -0.27
N MET A 266 -12.02 1.59 0.06
CA MET A 266 -12.13 0.17 -0.28
C MET A 266 -13.15 -0.09 -1.40
N ASN A 267 -14.43 0.16 -1.14
CA ASN A 267 -15.52 -0.15 -2.08
C ASN A 267 -15.40 0.64 -3.39
N GLY A 268 -15.17 1.95 -3.31
CA GLY A 268 -14.99 2.80 -4.50
C GLY A 268 -13.82 2.37 -5.40
N PRO A 269 -12.58 2.27 -4.88
CA PRO A 269 -11.42 1.83 -5.64
C PRO A 269 -11.53 0.40 -6.16
N PHE A 270 -12.17 -0.52 -5.41
CA PHE A 270 -12.44 -1.87 -5.90
C PHE A 270 -13.40 -1.86 -7.10
N ALA A 271 -14.54 -1.18 -6.98
CA ALA A 271 -15.55 -1.09 -8.04
C ALA A 271 -14.98 -0.47 -9.33
N ARG A 272 -14.02 0.44 -9.20
CA ARG A 272 -13.37 1.08 -10.35
C ARG A 272 -12.16 0.29 -10.88
N GLY A 273 -11.48 -0.43 -9.99
CA GLY A 273 -10.23 -1.13 -10.25
C GLY A 273 -10.40 -2.52 -10.81
N TRP A 274 -11.53 -3.17 -10.55
CA TRP A 274 -11.76 -4.55 -10.96
C TRP A 274 -11.98 -4.64 -12.47
N ASP A 275 -11.31 -5.59 -13.11
CA ASP A 275 -11.50 -5.93 -14.51
C ASP A 275 -12.57 -7.01 -14.65
N ASP A 276 -13.75 -6.63 -15.14
CA ASP A 276 -14.86 -7.57 -15.31
C ASP A 276 -14.66 -8.54 -16.50
N GLU A 277 -13.74 -8.25 -17.43
CA GLU A 277 -13.47 -9.13 -18.58
C GLU A 277 -12.47 -10.23 -18.22
N CYS A 278 -11.34 -9.86 -17.61
CA CYS A 278 -10.25 -10.81 -17.31
C CYS A 278 -10.13 -11.21 -15.83
N GLY A 279 -10.88 -10.55 -14.95
CA GLY A 279 -10.73 -10.66 -13.49
C GLY A 279 -9.49 -9.95 -12.97
N GLY A 280 -9.48 -9.67 -11.67
CA GLY A 280 -8.36 -9.04 -10.97
C GLY A 280 -8.29 -7.52 -11.12
N LEU A 281 -7.64 -6.87 -10.17
CA LEU A 281 -7.50 -5.43 -10.09
C LEU A 281 -6.40 -4.91 -11.02
N TYR A 282 -6.70 -3.85 -11.77
CA TYR A 282 -5.70 -3.09 -12.51
C TYR A 282 -4.68 -2.46 -11.56
N TYR A 283 -3.43 -2.34 -12.04
CA TYR A 283 -2.36 -1.74 -11.25
C TYR A 283 -2.49 -0.21 -11.19
N PHE A 284 -2.63 0.44 -12.35
CA PHE A 284 -2.77 1.89 -12.46
C PHE A 284 -4.02 2.25 -13.25
N LEU A 285 -4.69 3.33 -12.84
CA LEU A 285 -5.82 3.91 -13.57
C LEU A 285 -5.68 5.43 -13.68
N ASP A 286 -6.39 6.01 -14.64
CA ASP A 286 -6.56 7.45 -14.77
C ASP A 286 -7.97 7.86 -14.31
N ALA A 287 -8.05 8.93 -13.51
CA ALA A 287 -9.29 9.45 -12.95
C ALA A 287 -10.31 9.92 -14.00
N ASP A 288 -9.87 10.22 -15.23
CA ASP A 288 -10.74 10.56 -16.38
C ASP A 288 -10.88 9.39 -17.36
N ARG A 289 -10.35 8.21 -17.03
CA ARG A 289 -10.34 7.00 -17.86
C ARG A 289 -9.54 7.14 -19.16
N TYR A 290 -8.56 8.05 -19.20
CA TYR A 290 -7.54 8.02 -20.24
C TYR A 290 -6.59 6.83 -20.06
N SER A 291 -5.82 6.50 -21.10
CA SER A 291 -4.73 5.53 -20.97
C SER A 291 -3.70 6.05 -19.94
N PRO A 292 -3.40 5.29 -18.87
CA PRO A 292 -2.33 5.65 -17.95
C PRO A 292 -0.97 5.70 -18.65
N VAL A 293 -0.01 6.42 -18.05
CA VAL A 293 1.33 6.60 -18.61
C VAL A 293 2.26 5.41 -18.35
N GLN A 294 1.97 4.62 -17.32
CA GLN A 294 2.71 3.43 -16.93
C GLN A 294 2.41 2.30 -17.92
N LEU A 295 3.44 1.63 -18.43
CA LEU A 295 3.26 0.56 -19.42
C LEU A 295 2.57 -0.66 -18.81
N GLU A 296 2.82 -0.89 -17.52
CA GLU A 296 2.30 -1.97 -16.71
C GLU A 296 0.92 -1.69 -16.11
N TRP A 297 0.23 -0.61 -16.52
CA TRP A 297 -1.02 -0.17 -15.89
C TRP A 297 -2.10 -1.24 -15.82
N ASN A 298 -2.20 -2.08 -16.85
CA ASN A 298 -3.18 -3.14 -16.93
C ASN A 298 -2.71 -4.48 -16.33
N MET A 299 -1.49 -4.55 -15.81
CA MET A 299 -0.97 -5.77 -15.17
C MET A 299 -1.68 -6.02 -13.84
N LYS A 300 -1.78 -7.30 -13.46
CA LYS A 300 -2.44 -7.75 -12.23
C LYS A 300 -1.38 -8.12 -11.19
N MET A 301 -1.05 -7.18 -10.31
CA MET A 301 0.05 -7.32 -9.36
C MET A 301 -0.42 -8.06 -8.11
N TRP A 302 0.40 -9.01 -7.63
CA TRP A 302 0.04 -9.89 -6.50
C TRP A 302 -0.37 -9.10 -5.23
N TRP A 303 0.45 -8.14 -4.81
CA TRP A 303 0.23 -7.36 -3.58
C TRP A 303 -1.10 -6.60 -3.59
N VAL A 304 -1.54 -6.09 -4.75
CA VAL A 304 -2.83 -5.39 -4.88
C VAL A 304 -3.98 -6.28 -4.43
N HIS A 305 -3.91 -7.57 -4.76
CA HIS A 305 -4.93 -8.54 -4.40
C HIS A 305 -4.80 -8.96 -2.94
N THR A 306 -3.58 -9.17 -2.44
CA THR A 306 -3.30 -9.44 -1.01
C THR A 306 -3.88 -8.35 -0.11
N GLU A 307 -3.59 -7.08 -0.39
CA GLU A 307 -4.12 -5.95 0.38
C GLU A 307 -5.65 -5.85 0.28
N THR A 308 -6.21 -6.22 -0.87
CA THR A 308 -7.66 -6.27 -1.05
C THR A 308 -8.30 -7.35 -0.19
N MET A 309 -7.73 -8.55 -0.13
CA MET A 309 -8.24 -9.61 0.74
C MET A 309 -8.17 -9.21 2.21
N VAL A 310 -7.05 -8.64 2.67
CA VAL A 310 -6.91 -8.12 4.04
C VAL A 310 -7.98 -7.08 4.34
N ALA A 311 -8.15 -6.11 3.43
CA ALA A 311 -9.09 -5.02 3.63
C ALA A 311 -10.53 -5.53 3.73
N PHE A 312 -11.00 -6.31 2.75
CA PHE A 312 -12.39 -6.76 2.71
C PHE A 312 -12.73 -7.76 3.82
N LEU A 313 -11.79 -8.61 4.24
CA LEU A 313 -11.99 -9.45 5.42
C LEU A 313 -12.08 -8.60 6.70
N MET A 314 -11.29 -7.53 6.81
CA MET A 314 -11.36 -6.58 7.93
C MET A 314 -12.68 -5.78 7.94
N ALA A 315 -13.18 -5.35 6.78
CA ALA A 315 -14.48 -4.71 6.65
C ALA A 315 -15.62 -5.66 7.01
N TYR A 316 -15.58 -6.92 6.55
CA TYR A 316 -16.55 -7.95 6.97
C TYR A 316 -16.52 -8.15 8.49
N GLN A 317 -15.33 -8.25 9.09
CA GLN A 317 -15.21 -8.39 10.55
C GLN A 317 -15.84 -7.20 11.30
N HIS A 318 -15.77 -5.99 10.73
CA HIS A 318 -16.31 -4.78 11.34
C HIS A 318 -17.82 -4.62 11.15
N THR A 319 -18.32 -4.84 9.93
CA THR A 319 -19.69 -4.53 9.52
C THR A 319 -20.64 -5.73 9.56
N ARG A 320 -20.09 -6.95 9.41
CA ARG A 320 -20.84 -8.19 9.13
C ARG A 320 -21.68 -8.12 7.85
N ASP A 321 -21.33 -7.23 6.93
CA ASP A 321 -21.95 -7.17 5.62
C ASP A 321 -21.34 -8.25 4.71
N GLY A 322 -22.19 -9.17 4.25
CA GLY A 322 -21.83 -10.30 3.41
C GLY A 322 -21.23 -9.90 2.05
N ASP A 323 -21.50 -8.69 1.56
CA ASP A 323 -20.91 -8.19 0.31
C ASP A 323 -19.39 -8.02 0.42
N HIS A 324 -18.88 -7.67 1.60
CA HIS A 324 -17.44 -7.60 1.85
C HIS A 324 -16.80 -8.98 1.85
N LEU A 325 -17.44 -9.99 2.46
CA LEU A 325 -16.94 -11.36 2.44
C LEU A 325 -17.00 -11.96 1.02
N HIS A 326 -18.04 -11.66 0.27
CA HIS A 326 -18.14 -12.04 -1.14
C HIS A 326 -17.00 -11.43 -1.96
N THR A 327 -16.68 -10.16 -1.74
CA THR A 327 -15.56 -9.48 -2.41
C THR A 327 -14.23 -10.15 -2.07
N PHE A 328 -13.99 -10.47 -0.79
CA PHE A 328 -12.84 -11.28 -0.37
C PHE A 328 -12.77 -12.61 -1.15
N ALA A 329 -13.87 -13.38 -1.17
CA ALA A 329 -13.91 -14.68 -1.84
C ALA A 329 -13.65 -14.56 -3.35
N ARG A 330 -14.21 -13.54 -4.02
CA ARG A 330 -13.98 -13.26 -5.45
C ARG A 330 -12.49 -13.02 -5.74
N VAL A 331 -11.80 -12.27 -4.87
CA VAL A 331 -10.38 -11.97 -5.02
C VAL A 331 -9.53 -13.21 -4.72
N TYR A 332 -9.89 -13.97 -3.69
CA TYR A 332 -9.24 -15.23 -3.32
C TYR A 332 -9.27 -16.25 -4.47
N ASP A 333 -10.48 -16.54 -4.97
CA ASP A 333 -10.70 -17.50 -6.05
C ASP A 333 -9.97 -17.06 -7.32
N TYR A 334 -9.95 -15.75 -7.61
CA TYR A 334 -9.15 -15.21 -8.70
C TYR A 334 -7.65 -15.51 -8.51
N CYS A 335 -7.07 -15.24 -7.34
CA CYS A 335 -5.65 -15.46 -7.09
C CYS A 335 -5.27 -16.94 -7.22
N CYS A 336 -6.06 -17.83 -6.62
CA CYS A 336 -5.85 -19.28 -6.72
C CYS A 336 -5.96 -19.78 -8.18
N SER A 337 -6.79 -19.13 -9.01
CA SER A 337 -6.91 -19.46 -10.44
C SER A 337 -5.71 -19.02 -11.30
N LYS A 338 -4.92 -18.04 -10.83
CA LYS A 338 -3.81 -17.44 -11.61
C LYS A 338 -2.44 -17.87 -11.15
N VAL A 339 -2.28 -18.17 -9.86
CA VAL A 339 -0.98 -18.44 -9.25
C VAL A 339 -1.03 -19.79 -8.55
N ASN A 340 -0.23 -20.74 -9.04
CA ASN A 340 -0.01 -22.00 -8.32
C ASN A 340 0.76 -21.70 -7.03
N ASN A 341 0.23 -22.12 -5.88
CA ASN A 341 0.78 -21.85 -4.54
C ASN A 341 0.81 -20.36 -4.16
N PHE A 342 -0.29 -19.65 -4.40
CA PHE A 342 -0.47 -18.29 -3.90
C PHE A 342 -0.48 -18.30 -2.37
N VAL A 343 0.31 -17.44 -1.72
CA VAL A 343 0.35 -17.30 -0.26
C VAL A 343 -0.18 -15.92 0.10
N ILE A 344 -1.16 -15.87 0.99
CA ILE A 344 -1.75 -14.63 1.52
C ILE A 344 -0.92 -14.07 2.67
#